data_AF-A0A959KZ02-F1
#
_entry.id   AF-A0A959KZ02-F1
#
_cell.length_a   1.000
_cell.length_b   1.000
_cell.length_c   1.000
_cell.angle_alpha   90.00
_cell.angle_beta   90.00
_cell.angle_gamma   90.00
#
_symmetry.space_group_name_H-M   'P 1'
#
loop_
_entity.id
_entity.type
_entity.pdbx_description
1 polymer ?
#
loop_
_entity_poly.entity_id
_entity_poly.type
_entity_poly.pdbx_seq_one_letter_code
_entity_poly.pdbx_strand_id
1 'polypeptide(L)'
;MQSEIKRFLNLLDKIPFDPHLASYHDGKVEKVIAGQIKPFSNQFFYIFDYWKKEIVYIHPNIFRVLGIKSDRLDYNLLMKRVHPDDITIVIQSSLHAINYVIHNKVENLLENDVMINFRMQKGNGKYIHIMRQIRTIKCDKFGNLLQTAAMISDITKMKNDKSIEFTVSEGLRGIVEQNGLLKSTQLDGLTDRENQILELL
;
A
#
# COMPACT_ATOMS: atom_id res chain seq x y z
N MET A 1 -2.03 -13.76 -12.75
CA MET A 1 -0.98 -13.57 -11.71
C MET A 1 0.36 -13.13 -12.31
N GLN A 2 1.04 -13.94 -13.15
CA GLN A 2 2.34 -13.56 -13.77
C GLN A 2 2.27 -12.24 -14.59
N SER A 3 1.19 -12.04 -15.35
CA SER A 3 0.98 -10.82 -16.17
C SER A 3 0.84 -9.56 -15.32
N GLU A 4 0.08 -9.61 -14.22
CA GLU A 4 -0.18 -8.46 -13.36
C GLU A 4 1.05 -8.08 -12.51
N ILE A 5 1.80 -9.07 -11.99
CA ILE A 5 3.07 -8.80 -11.31
C ILE A 5 4.05 -8.12 -12.27
N LYS A 6 4.10 -8.57 -13.53
CA LYS A 6 4.92 -7.93 -14.56
C LYS A 6 4.48 -6.48 -14.83
N ARG A 7 3.17 -6.19 -14.86
CA ARG A 7 2.66 -4.81 -15.00
C ARG A 7 3.09 -3.92 -13.83
N PHE A 8 3.07 -4.45 -12.61
CA PHE A 8 3.57 -3.75 -11.42
C PHE A 8 5.07 -3.45 -11.54
N LEU A 9 5.89 -4.45 -11.84
CA LEU A 9 7.33 -4.27 -12.01
C LEU A 9 7.67 -3.26 -13.13
N ASN A 10 6.96 -3.34 -14.26
CA ASN A 10 7.11 -2.37 -15.35
C ASN A 10 6.72 -0.94 -14.95
N LEU A 11 5.83 -0.76 -13.97
CA LEU A 11 5.55 0.58 -13.42
C LEU A 11 6.69 1.06 -12.55
N LEU A 12 7.25 0.19 -11.70
CA LEU A 12 8.41 0.54 -10.88
C LEU A 12 9.58 1.05 -11.73
N ASP A 13 9.75 0.50 -12.94
CA ASP A 13 10.76 0.95 -13.91
C ASP A 13 10.52 2.37 -14.45
N LYS A 14 9.29 2.88 -14.36
CA LYS A 14 8.89 4.20 -14.87
C LYS A 14 8.88 5.27 -13.79
N ILE A 15 9.10 4.90 -12.53
CA ILE A 15 9.16 5.88 -11.45
C ILE A 15 10.42 6.73 -11.68
N PRO A 16 10.30 8.07 -11.73
CA PRO A 16 11.45 8.94 -11.85
C PRO A 16 12.29 8.85 -10.57
N PHE A 17 13.61 8.84 -10.73
CA PHE A 17 14.55 8.90 -9.63
C PHE A 17 15.65 9.91 -9.98
N ASP A 18 16.24 10.54 -8.95
CA ASP A 18 17.47 11.31 -9.09
C ASP A 18 18.55 10.46 -9.82
N PRO A 19 19.10 10.93 -10.96
CA PRO A 19 20.17 10.22 -11.66
C PRO A 19 21.43 9.99 -10.81
N HIS A 20 21.59 10.76 -9.72
CA HIS A 20 22.70 10.67 -8.78
C HIS A 20 22.31 10.01 -7.44
N LEU A 21 21.27 9.17 -7.42
CA LEU A 21 20.71 8.51 -6.22
C LEU A 21 21.72 7.75 -5.34
N ALA A 22 22.93 7.46 -5.87
CA ALA A 22 23.99 6.71 -5.19
C ALA A 22 24.38 7.26 -3.80
N SER A 23 24.08 8.52 -3.49
CA SER A 23 24.35 9.13 -2.19
C SER A 23 23.30 8.83 -1.10
N TYR A 24 22.23 8.08 -1.38
CA TYR A 24 21.03 8.08 -0.53
C TYR A 24 20.88 6.89 0.44
N HIS A 25 21.85 5.99 0.50
CA HIS A 25 21.82 4.79 1.34
C HIS A 25 22.19 5.06 2.80
N ASP A 26 21.49 5.98 3.49
CA ASP A 26 21.80 6.27 4.89
C ASP A 26 21.21 5.25 5.88
N GLY A 27 20.23 4.44 5.46
CA GLY A 27 19.59 3.41 6.30
C GLY A 27 18.93 3.96 7.57
N LYS A 28 18.75 5.28 7.66
CA LYS A 28 18.35 5.96 8.90
C LYS A 28 16.87 5.80 9.15
N VAL A 29 16.05 5.96 8.10
CA VAL A 29 14.59 5.88 8.20
C VAL A 29 14.17 4.48 8.62
N GLU A 30 14.77 3.44 8.05
CA GLU A 30 14.49 2.05 8.39
C GLU A 30 14.81 1.75 9.85
N LYS A 31 15.97 2.23 10.33
CA LYS A 31 16.38 2.06 11.73
C LYS A 31 15.50 2.84 12.70
N VAL A 32 15.11 4.07 12.36
CA VAL A 32 14.22 4.90 13.18
C VAL A 32 12.84 4.24 13.30
N ILE A 33 12.25 3.84 12.17
CA ILE A 33 10.93 3.19 12.16
C ILE A 33 11.00 1.84 12.90
N ALA A 34 12.02 1.02 12.64
CA ALA A 34 12.20 -0.26 13.30
C ALA A 34 12.37 -0.14 14.83
N GLY A 35 13.02 0.94 15.30
CA GLY A 35 13.27 1.16 16.72
C GLY A 35 12.13 1.83 17.49
N GLN A 36 11.26 2.59 16.81
CA GLN A 36 10.27 3.46 17.47
C GLN A 36 8.82 3.00 17.29
N ILE A 37 8.48 2.35 16.18
CA ILE A 37 7.09 1.93 15.92
C ILE A 37 6.84 0.55 16.52
N LYS A 38 5.95 0.51 17.51
CA LYS A 38 5.44 -0.74 18.09
C LYS A 38 4.04 -1.02 17.53
N PRO A 39 3.89 -1.92 16.54
CA PRO A 39 2.57 -2.25 16.03
C PRO A 39 1.73 -2.97 17.09
N PHE A 40 0.39 -2.85 16.99
CA PHE A 40 -0.50 -3.66 17.81
C PHE A 40 -0.33 -5.15 17.51
N SER A 41 -0.87 -6.00 18.39
CA SER A 41 -0.71 -7.45 18.29
C SER A 41 -1.17 -8.08 16.96
N ASN A 42 -2.17 -7.48 16.31
CA ASN A 42 -2.73 -7.88 15.02
C ASN A 42 -2.07 -7.16 13.84
N GLN A 43 -0.95 -6.48 14.06
CA GLN A 43 -0.31 -5.63 13.06
C GLN A 43 1.16 -5.97 12.84
N PHE A 44 1.65 -5.76 11.63
CA PHE A 44 3.08 -5.68 11.34
C PHE A 44 3.28 -4.68 10.21
N PHE A 45 4.49 -4.21 10.01
CA PHE A 45 4.80 -3.34 8.89
C PHE A 45 6.03 -3.81 8.14
N TYR A 46 6.17 -3.33 6.91
CA TYR A 46 7.39 -3.48 6.11
C TYR A 46 7.74 -2.15 5.43
N ILE A 47 8.99 -2.02 5.02
CA ILE A 47 9.47 -0.89 4.23
C ILE A 47 9.82 -1.39 2.83
N PHE A 48 9.22 -0.79 1.82
CA PHE A 48 9.52 -1.06 0.42
C PHE A 48 10.39 0.05 -0.15
N ASP A 49 11.49 -0.34 -0.78
CA ASP A 49 12.41 0.55 -1.48
C ASP A 49 12.13 0.47 -2.98
N TYR A 50 11.68 1.57 -3.58
CA TYR A 50 11.28 1.61 -4.98
C TYR A 50 12.46 1.58 -5.94
N TRP A 51 13.63 2.07 -5.51
CA TRP A 51 14.85 2.02 -6.31
C TRP A 51 15.38 0.59 -6.39
N LYS A 52 15.47 -0.09 -5.24
CA LYS A 52 15.92 -1.50 -5.16
C LYS A 52 14.84 -2.50 -5.60
N LYS A 53 13.57 -2.07 -5.65
CA LYS A 53 12.38 -2.88 -5.96
C LYS A 53 12.22 -4.06 -5.01
N GLU A 54 12.56 -3.84 -3.74
CA GLU A 54 12.55 -4.88 -2.73
C GLU A 54 12.04 -4.37 -1.39
N ILE A 55 11.74 -5.31 -0.50
CA ILE A 55 11.43 -5.00 0.88
C ILE A 55 12.74 -4.98 1.66
N VAL A 56 13.13 -3.80 2.13
CA VAL A 56 14.38 -3.58 2.87
C VAL A 56 14.24 -3.82 4.37
N TYR A 57 13.01 -3.91 4.87
CA TYR A 57 12.72 -4.22 6.26
C TYR A 57 11.33 -4.86 6.43
N ILE A 58 11.21 -5.87 7.30
CA ILE A 58 9.93 -6.45 7.73
C ILE A 58 9.94 -6.58 9.26
N HIS A 59 8.91 -6.04 9.90
CA HIS A 59 8.76 -6.13 11.34
C HIS A 59 8.50 -7.59 11.80
N PRO A 60 9.17 -8.09 12.86
CA PRO A 60 9.10 -9.48 13.28
C PRO A 60 7.70 -9.95 13.73
N ASN A 61 6.80 -9.02 14.09
CA ASN A 61 5.42 -9.36 14.44
C ASN A 61 4.62 -9.97 13.27
N ILE A 62 5.16 -9.99 12.05
CA ILE A 62 4.63 -10.79 10.94
C ILE A 62 4.46 -12.27 11.31
N PHE A 63 5.31 -12.81 12.19
CA PHE A 63 5.14 -14.19 12.67
C PHE A 63 3.85 -14.35 13.46
N ARG A 64 3.48 -13.37 14.29
CA ARG A 64 2.23 -13.41 15.04
C ARG A 64 1.01 -13.28 14.13
N VAL A 65 1.08 -12.36 13.16
CA VAL A 65 -0.06 -12.05 12.28
C VAL A 65 -0.25 -13.12 11.21
N LEU A 66 0.81 -13.52 10.51
CA LEU A 66 0.76 -14.46 9.38
C LEU A 66 1.30 -15.84 9.69
N GLY A 67 2.02 -16.06 10.79
CA GLY A 67 2.67 -17.35 11.06
C GLY A 67 3.91 -17.59 10.19
N ILE A 68 4.55 -16.53 9.69
CA ILE A 68 5.69 -16.60 8.75
C ILE A 68 6.88 -15.89 9.37
N LYS A 69 8.08 -16.44 9.21
CA LYS A 69 9.32 -15.79 9.67
C LYS A 69 9.74 -14.69 8.68
N SER A 70 10.23 -13.57 9.21
CA SER A 70 10.60 -12.37 8.44
C SER A 70 11.81 -12.59 7.52
N ASP A 71 12.74 -13.46 7.91
CA ASP A 71 13.97 -13.81 7.17
C ASP A 71 13.74 -14.52 5.83
N ARG A 72 12.50 -14.92 5.54
CA ARG A 72 12.13 -15.71 4.37
C ARG A 72 11.26 -14.97 3.36
N LEU A 73 10.96 -13.69 3.58
CA LEU A 73 9.98 -12.96 2.79
C LEU A 73 10.62 -11.88 1.91
N ASP A 74 10.47 -12.07 0.61
CA ASP A 74 10.61 -11.02 -0.39
C ASP A 74 9.21 -10.52 -0.83
N TYR A 75 9.18 -9.46 -1.63
CA TYR A 75 7.93 -8.90 -2.17
C TYR A 75 7.13 -9.93 -2.99
N ASN A 76 7.81 -10.74 -3.80
CA ASN A 76 7.18 -11.76 -4.65
C ASN A 76 6.46 -12.82 -3.81
N LEU A 77 7.06 -13.25 -2.70
CA LEU A 77 6.48 -14.22 -1.80
C LEU A 77 5.28 -13.65 -1.05
N LEU A 78 5.31 -12.37 -0.65
CA LEU A 78 4.11 -11.72 -0.10
C LEU A 78 2.99 -11.66 -1.14
N MET A 79 3.28 -11.31 -2.38
CA MET A 79 2.25 -11.25 -3.44
C MET A 79 1.65 -12.62 -3.78
N LYS A 80 2.45 -13.69 -3.74
CA LYS A 80 1.96 -15.08 -3.90
C LYS A 80 0.99 -15.52 -2.80
N ARG A 81 0.95 -14.81 -1.67
CA ARG A 81 0.02 -15.10 -0.57
C ARG A 81 -1.29 -14.35 -0.66
N VAL A 82 -1.43 -13.39 -1.57
CA VAL A 82 -2.72 -12.75 -1.82
C VAL A 82 -3.68 -13.80 -2.38
N HIS A 83 -4.94 -13.75 -1.96
CA HIS A 83 -5.95 -14.67 -2.47
C HIS A 83 -6.05 -14.59 -4.00
N PRO A 84 -6.18 -15.72 -4.73
CA PRO A 84 -6.23 -15.74 -6.19
C PRO A 84 -7.29 -14.83 -6.82
N ASP A 85 -8.47 -14.74 -6.21
CA ASP A 85 -9.54 -13.84 -6.67
C ASP A 85 -9.22 -12.35 -6.44
N ASP A 86 -8.35 -12.04 -5.47
CA ASP A 86 -8.11 -10.67 -5.02
C ASP A 86 -6.89 -10.05 -5.74
N ILE A 87 -5.92 -10.86 -6.16
CA ILE A 87 -4.60 -10.40 -6.66
C ILE A 87 -4.70 -9.39 -7.81
N THR A 88 -5.62 -9.61 -8.75
CA THR A 88 -5.79 -8.73 -9.90
C THR A 88 -6.26 -7.34 -9.46
N ILE A 89 -7.28 -7.29 -8.59
CA ILE A 89 -7.83 -6.03 -8.07
C ILE A 89 -6.79 -5.34 -7.19
N VAL A 90 -6.10 -6.08 -6.31
CA VAL A 90 -5.06 -5.53 -5.45
C VAL A 90 -3.96 -4.87 -6.27
N ILE A 91 -3.49 -5.52 -7.34
CA ILE A 91 -2.46 -4.93 -8.22
C ILE A 91 -3.02 -3.71 -8.95
N GLN A 92 -4.21 -3.79 -9.55
CA GLN A 92 -4.80 -2.68 -10.29
C GLN A 92 -5.06 -1.46 -9.40
N SER A 93 -5.62 -1.63 -8.21
CA SER A 93 -5.82 -0.57 -7.23
C SER A 93 -4.48 0.00 -6.74
N SER A 94 -3.46 -0.84 -6.53
CA SER A 94 -2.11 -0.35 -6.15
C SER A 94 -1.47 0.48 -7.26
N LEU A 95 -1.59 0.04 -8.51
CA LEU A 95 -1.12 0.76 -9.69
C LEU A 95 -1.83 2.12 -9.83
N HIS A 96 -3.15 2.11 -9.67
CA HIS A 96 -3.95 3.32 -9.77
C HIS A 96 -3.60 4.31 -8.65
N ALA A 97 -3.42 3.82 -7.42
CA ALA A 97 -3.00 4.64 -6.30
C ALA A 97 -1.60 5.25 -6.47
N ILE A 98 -0.61 4.46 -6.91
CA ILE A 98 0.74 4.95 -7.18
C ILE A 98 0.71 6.01 -8.29
N ASN A 99 -0.03 5.76 -9.37
CA ASN A 99 -0.17 6.73 -10.46
C ASN A 99 -0.83 8.03 -9.97
N TYR A 100 -1.89 7.93 -9.16
CA TYR A 100 -2.57 9.09 -8.57
C TYR A 100 -1.60 9.91 -7.73
N VAL A 101 -0.88 9.25 -6.81
CA VAL A 101 0.10 9.90 -5.91
C VAL A 101 1.22 10.58 -6.70
N ILE A 102 1.78 9.94 -7.73
CA ILE A 102 2.88 10.49 -8.54
C ILE A 102 2.43 11.65 -9.43
N HIS A 103 1.26 11.55 -10.08
CA HIS A 103 0.87 12.52 -11.13
C HIS A 103 0.05 13.70 -10.63
N ASN A 104 -0.72 13.55 -9.55
CA ASN A 104 -1.61 14.63 -9.09
C ASN A 104 -0.91 15.68 -8.22
N LYS A 105 0.44 15.69 -8.19
CA LYS A 105 1.25 16.69 -7.47
C LYS A 105 0.67 17.02 -6.09
N VAL A 106 0.30 16.00 -5.32
CA VAL A 106 -0.18 16.26 -3.97
C VAL A 106 0.92 17.03 -3.27
N GLU A 107 0.58 18.23 -2.76
CA GLU A 107 1.56 19.23 -2.31
C GLU A 107 2.56 18.64 -1.32
N ASN A 108 2.15 17.61 -0.57
CA ASN A 108 3.03 16.79 0.24
C ASN A 108 2.82 15.28 0.03
N LEU A 109 3.72 14.65 -0.73
CA LEU A 109 3.73 13.19 -0.91
C LEU A 109 3.83 12.40 0.40
N LEU A 110 4.40 12.98 1.45
CA LEU A 110 4.54 12.37 2.79
C LEU A 110 3.22 12.33 3.57
N GLU A 111 2.24 13.13 3.16
CA GLU A 111 0.92 13.21 3.80
C GLU A 111 -0.11 12.28 3.15
N ASN A 112 0.26 11.58 2.07
CA ASN A 112 -0.67 10.67 1.41
C ASN A 112 -0.65 9.28 2.00
N ASP A 113 -1.86 8.79 2.28
CA ASP A 113 -2.10 7.43 2.75
C ASP A 113 -2.92 6.67 1.70
N VAL A 114 -2.37 5.55 1.24
CA VAL A 114 -3.10 4.57 0.42
C VAL A 114 -3.57 3.45 1.32
N MET A 115 -4.86 3.16 1.30
CA MET A 115 -5.45 2.06 2.06
C MET A 115 -6.09 1.07 1.11
N ILE A 116 -5.93 -0.23 1.37
CA ILE A 116 -6.64 -1.30 0.64
C ILE A 116 -6.82 -2.52 1.53
N ASN A 117 -8.01 -3.11 1.51
CA ASN A 117 -8.26 -4.40 2.16
C ASN A 117 -8.29 -5.55 1.15
N PHE A 118 -7.80 -6.73 1.54
CA PHE A 118 -7.85 -7.94 0.74
C PHE A 118 -7.54 -9.17 1.59
N ARG A 119 -7.65 -10.37 1.01
CA ARG A 119 -7.35 -11.62 1.71
C ARG A 119 -5.89 -12.05 1.49
N MET A 120 -5.24 -12.49 2.57
CA MET A 120 -3.87 -12.97 2.54
C MET A 120 -3.73 -14.32 3.26
N GLN A 121 -2.90 -15.21 2.71
CA GLN A 121 -2.68 -16.55 3.21
C GLN A 121 -1.65 -16.59 4.34
N LYS A 122 -2.04 -17.15 5.48
CA LYS A 122 -1.15 -17.45 6.60
C LYS A 122 -0.21 -18.62 6.28
N GLY A 123 0.79 -18.85 7.14
CA GLY A 123 1.71 -19.98 7.07
C GLY A 123 1.02 -21.34 7.17
N ASN A 124 -0.17 -21.40 7.79
CA ASN A 124 -0.98 -22.62 7.90
C ASN A 124 -1.97 -22.82 6.74
N GLY A 125 -1.89 -22.01 5.68
CA GLY A 125 -2.73 -22.13 4.49
C GLY A 125 -4.10 -21.44 4.57
N LYS A 126 -4.55 -21.00 5.75
CA LYS A 126 -5.82 -20.26 5.91
C LYS A 126 -5.69 -18.83 5.42
N TYR A 127 -6.74 -18.30 4.79
CA TYR A 127 -6.83 -16.89 4.41
C TYR A 127 -7.43 -16.06 5.54
N ILE A 128 -6.89 -14.86 5.73
CA ILE A 128 -7.41 -13.83 6.64
C ILE A 128 -7.70 -12.54 5.87
N HIS A 129 -8.62 -11.72 6.36
CA HIS A 129 -8.80 -10.37 5.85
C HIS A 129 -7.74 -9.48 6.47
N ILE A 130 -7.01 -8.76 5.61
CA ILE A 130 -6.05 -7.75 6.05
C ILE A 130 -6.44 -6.38 5.52
N MET A 131 -6.08 -5.35 6.28
CA MET A 131 -6.00 -3.98 5.82
C MET A 131 -4.54 -3.61 5.63
N ARG A 132 -4.19 -3.10 4.44
CA ARG A 132 -2.88 -2.54 4.14
C ARG A 132 -2.98 -1.03 4.01
N GLN A 133 -2.23 -0.32 4.83
CA GLN A 133 -2.08 1.13 4.77
C GLN A 133 -0.64 1.46 4.38
N ILE A 134 -0.45 2.27 3.36
CA ILE A 134 0.85 2.62 2.79
C ILE A 134 1.03 4.12 2.87
N ARG A 135 2.16 4.56 3.41
CA ARG A 135 2.56 5.97 3.44
C ARG A 135 3.96 6.14 2.85
N THR A 136 4.17 7.23 2.12
CA THR A 136 5.51 7.66 1.71
C THR A 136 6.29 8.11 2.94
N ILE A 137 7.46 7.52 3.17
CA ILE A 137 8.32 7.87 4.31
C ILE A 137 9.59 8.59 3.86
N LYS A 138 9.87 8.57 2.56
CA LYS A 138 11.14 9.02 2.02
C LYS A 138 11.00 9.39 0.53
N CYS A 139 11.44 10.59 0.19
CA CYS A 139 11.54 11.10 -1.18
C CYS A 139 12.99 11.46 -1.54
N ASP A 140 13.32 11.45 -2.83
CA ASP A 140 14.60 11.98 -3.30
C ASP A 140 14.64 13.53 -3.26
N LYS A 141 15.77 14.12 -3.67
CA LYS A 141 15.97 15.58 -3.65
C LYS A 141 15.04 16.35 -4.60
N PHE A 142 14.47 15.67 -5.59
CA PHE A 142 13.50 16.23 -6.54
C PHE A 142 12.05 15.98 -6.09
N GLY A 143 11.85 15.35 -4.94
CA GLY A 143 10.54 14.99 -4.42
C GLY A 143 9.99 13.69 -4.99
N ASN A 144 10.76 12.88 -5.73
CA ASN A 144 10.24 11.62 -6.25
C ASN A 144 10.14 10.56 -5.16
N LEU A 145 9.16 9.66 -5.32
CA LEU A 145 8.89 8.53 -4.42
C LEU A 145 10.10 7.60 -4.31
N LEU A 146 10.60 7.38 -3.09
CA LEU A 146 11.77 6.52 -2.87
C LEU A 146 11.49 5.36 -1.92
N GLN A 147 10.87 5.59 -0.78
CA GLN A 147 10.45 4.51 0.12
C GLN A 147 9.05 4.74 0.69
N THR A 148 8.34 3.63 0.89
CA THR A 148 7.08 3.60 1.64
C THR A 148 7.17 2.66 2.83
N ALA A 149 6.44 3.01 3.88
CA ALA A 149 6.09 2.08 4.95
C ALA A 149 4.68 1.56 4.69
N ALA A 150 4.51 0.24 4.77
CA ALA A 150 3.21 -0.41 4.67
C ALA A 150 2.87 -1.09 6.00
N MET A 151 1.84 -0.60 6.69
CA MET A 151 1.25 -1.25 7.86
C MET A 151 0.19 -2.26 7.39
N ILE A 152 0.27 -3.48 7.91
CA ILE A 152 -0.65 -4.58 7.65
C ILE A 152 -1.37 -4.93 8.95
N SER A 153 -2.69 -4.85 8.95
CA SER A 153 -3.54 -5.20 10.09
C SER A 153 -4.42 -6.40 9.75
N ASP A 154 -4.48 -7.42 10.61
CA ASP A 154 -5.52 -8.45 10.54
C ASP A 154 -6.86 -7.85 11.01
N ILE A 155 -7.82 -7.82 10.08
CA ILE A 155 -9.16 -7.27 10.26
C ILE A 155 -10.24 -8.36 10.17
N THR A 156 -9.87 -9.64 10.23
CA THR A 156 -10.81 -10.77 10.06
C THR A 156 -11.97 -10.76 11.04
N LYS A 157 -11.79 -10.16 12.23
CA LYS A 157 -12.87 -10.00 13.22
C LYS A 157 -13.87 -8.90 12.87
N MET A 158 -13.49 -7.96 12.01
CA MET A 158 -14.27 -6.77 11.66
C MET A 158 -14.89 -6.85 10.26
N LYS A 159 -14.37 -7.72 9.39
CA LYS A 159 -14.85 -7.90 8.02
C LYS A 159 -15.19 -9.35 7.74
N ASN A 160 -16.41 -9.58 7.25
CA ASN A 160 -16.95 -10.91 6.93
C ASN A 160 -17.33 -11.07 5.45
N ASP A 161 -17.38 -9.98 4.68
CA ASP A 161 -17.64 -9.98 3.25
C ASP A 161 -16.34 -10.02 2.42
N LYS A 162 -16.47 -10.25 1.11
CA LYS A 162 -15.33 -10.39 0.17
C LYS A 162 -15.05 -9.12 -0.64
N SER A 163 -15.68 -7.99 -0.33
CA SER A 163 -15.43 -6.73 -1.04
C SER A 163 -14.00 -6.25 -0.80
N ILE A 164 -13.43 -5.64 -1.83
CA ILE A 164 -12.14 -4.95 -1.76
C ILE A 164 -12.42 -3.46 -1.85
N GLU A 165 -12.04 -2.74 -0.80
CA GLU A 165 -12.13 -1.29 -0.73
C GLU A 165 -10.73 -0.73 -0.77
N PHE A 166 -10.54 0.35 -1.52
CA PHE A 166 -9.30 1.11 -1.50
C PHE A 166 -9.58 2.61 -1.45
N THR A 167 -8.67 3.35 -0.82
CA THR A 167 -8.67 4.81 -0.80
C THR A 167 -7.26 5.35 -1.01
N VAL A 168 -7.16 6.57 -1.53
CA VAL A 168 -5.93 7.35 -1.61
C VAL A 168 -6.23 8.73 -1.05
N SER A 169 -5.85 8.95 0.21
CA SER A 169 -6.17 10.17 0.97
C SER A 169 -7.64 10.58 0.80
N GLU A 170 -7.98 11.86 0.95
CA GLU A 170 -9.35 12.36 0.73
C GLU A 170 -9.77 12.41 -0.75
N GLY A 171 -8.89 12.07 -1.70
CA GLY A 171 -9.11 12.37 -3.12
C GLY A 171 -9.61 11.21 -4.00
N LEU A 172 -9.46 9.96 -3.57
CA LEU A 172 -9.85 8.80 -4.40
C LEU A 172 -10.37 7.65 -3.55
N ARG A 173 -11.52 7.09 -3.94
CA ARG A 173 -12.08 5.88 -3.32
C ARG A 173 -12.58 4.92 -4.38
N GLY A 174 -12.33 3.63 -4.18
CA GLY A 174 -12.95 2.60 -5.00
C GLY A 174 -13.40 1.41 -4.20
N ILE A 175 -14.50 0.80 -4.64
CA ILE A 175 -15.05 -0.42 -4.07
C ILE A 175 -15.23 -1.41 -5.21
N VAL A 176 -14.72 -2.62 -5.00
CA VAL A 176 -14.85 -3.72 -5.96
C VAL A 176 -15.56 -4.88 -5.28
N GLU A 177 -16.77 -5.15 -5.74
CA GLU A 177 -17.52 -6.36 -5.39
C GLU A 177 -17.27 -7.46 -6.43
N GLN A 178 -17.50 -8.73 -6.05
CA GLN A 178 -17.09 -9.96 -6.76
C GLN A 178 -17.54 -10.10 -8.24
N ASN A 179 -18.27 -9.14 -8.81
CA ASN A 179 -18.71 -9.12 -10.21
C ASN A 179 -17.76 -8.34 -11.15
N GLY A 180 -16.56 -7.98 -10.69
CA GLY A 180 -15.43 -7.70 -11.57
C GLY A 180 -15.35 -6.31 -12.20
N LEU A 181 -16.15 -5.34 -11.75
CA LEU A 181 -15.99 -3.94 -12.15
C LEU A 181 -15.34 -3.15 -11.02
N LEU A 182 -14.14 -2.65 -11.28
CA LEU A 182 -13.51 -1.64 -10.44
C LEU A 182 -14.35 -0.36 -10.58
N LYS A 183 -15.29 -0.15 -9.64
CA LYS A 183 -15.98 1.12 -9.49
C LYS A 183 -15.10 2.01 -8.62
N SER A 184 -14.16 2.69 -9.27
CA SER A 184 -13.45 3.82 -8.66
C SER A 184 -14.26 5.08 -8.91
N THR A 185 -14.50 5.84 -7.85
CA THR A 185 -15.06 7.18 -7.92
C THR A 185 -13.98 8.12 -7.39
N GLN A 186 -13.67 9.17 -8.14
CA GLN A 186 -12.93 10.27 -7.55
C GLN A 186 -13.79 10.76 -6.38
N LEU A 187 -13.20 10.87 -5.19
CA LEU A 187 -13.90 11.61 -4.14
C LEU A 187 -13.79 13.06 -4.61
N ASP A 188 -14.75 13.47 -5.44
CA ASP A 188 -14.98 14.88 -5.63
C ASP A 188 -15.25 15.39 -4.22
N GLY A 189 -14.32 16.21 -3.70
CA GLY A 189 -14.67 17.06 -2.58
C GLY A 189 -15.97 17.77 -2.92
N LEU A 190 -16.77 18.08 -1.90
CA LEU A 190 -18.02 18.81 -2.07
C LEU A 190 -17.79 19.91 -3.10
N THR A 191 -18.57 19.86 -4.19
CA THR A 191 -18.53 20.90 -5.20
C THR A 191 -18.76 22.25 -4.51
N ASP A 192 -18.31 23.35 -5.11
CA ASP A 192 -18.59 24.68 -4.58
C ASP A 192 -20.09 24.86 -4.26
N ARG A 193 -20.95 24.18 -5.01
CA ARG A 193 -22.39 24.16 -4.80
C ARG A 193 -22.82 23.40 -3.54
N GLU A 194 -22.18 22.28 -3.23
CA GLU A 194 -22.50 21.48 -2.05
C GLU A 194 -21.94 22.10 -0.77
N ASN A 195 -20.78 22.77 -0.83
CA ASN A 195 -20.27 23.57 0.29
C ASN A 195 -21.22 24.76 0.61
N GLN A 196 -21.73 25.45 -0.41
CA GLN A 196 -22.75 26.49 -0.22
C GLN A 196 -24.02 25.98 0.45
N ILE A 197 -24.41 24.72 0.22
CA ILE A 197 -25.60 24.14 0.86
C ILE A 197 -25.34 23.85 2.34
N LEU A 198 -24.13 23.41 2.70
CA LEU A 198 -23.75 23.16 4.09
C LEU A 198 -23.59 24.46 4.90
N GLU A 199 -23.20 25.57 4.28
CA GLU A 199 -23.17 26.89 4.95
C GLU A 199 -24.58 27.46 5.24
N LEU A 200 -25.62 26.86 4.68
CA LEU A 200 -27.02 27.28 4.81
C LEU A 200 -27.86 26.38 5.75
N LEU A 201 -27.25 25.35 6.35
CA LEU A 201 -27.84 24.47 7.36
C LEU A 201 -27.35 24.82 8.76
#